data_AF-A0AAE8N2Q5-F1
#
_entry.id   AF-A0AAE8N2Q5-F1
#
_cell.length_a   1.000
_cell.length_b   1.000
_cell.length_c   1.000
_cell.angle_alpha   90.00
_cell.angle_beta   90.00
_cell.angle_gamma   90.00
#
_symmetry.space_group_name_H-M   'P 1'
#
loop_
_entity.id
_entity.type
_entity.pdbx_description
1 polymer ?
#
loop_
_entity_poly.entity_id
_entity_poly.type
_entity_poly.pdbx_seq_one_letter_code
_entity_poly.pdbx_strand_id
1 'polypeptide(L)'
;MAFGCCRRKPPSAPRLPCAVRRCTNRVLKCDAKMTTGRTMYSQYCSDHACRHRVGDSMCPTAKASGPQRFCEDHSCHVRPCEHKRVPGSRMCDIHTPRCLIPDCGGVCPEGSLYCAAHNCLDADCDGLIYGSGWCRGHRGCEVTGCERERVGAGEKLPGTCAIHTPRDCCVDGCETKVVGETRGCPKHECAYATCQNLRDPSKPSNFCKNHTCTHPPCANLTSLPSSPASKFCPSHTCSSSSSPSSTPCPHPSKPGSAHCALHSCVRESCPSPRTGDPLLEPEAQYCASHECASPGCRLPASSSLVPFCEARHACPVAGCGCERGVGERCCGGHMEWLVDILKRETGEGAGRDGRGGESMGRWSGPVQEMLGRRIEEEDQRLEAFARLGRKWENSGSKGRGRGRGRGVRGMREGSVDSGIGSEDSGARTFVY
;
A
#
# COMPACT_ATOMS: atom_id res chain seq x y z
N MET A 1 -8.55 83.34 -52.40
CA MET A 1 -9.81 83.02 -51.72
C MET A 1 -10.55 81.98 -52.55
N ALA A 2 -10.64 80.72 -52.11
CA ALA A 2 -11.35 79.66 -52.82
C ALA A 2 -12.73 79.47 -52.20
N PHE A 3 -13.79 79.80 -52.93
CA PHE A 3 -15.17 79.54 -52.53
C PHE A 3 -15.49 78.06 -52.79
N GLY A 4 -15.49 77.25 -51.74
CA GLY A 4 -15.93 75.86 -51.80
C GLY A 4 -17.43 75.78 -52.10
N CYS A 5 -17.78 75.31 -53.29
CA CYS A 5 -19.16 75.11 -53.72
C CYS A 5 -19.78 73.94 -52.92
N CYS A 6 -20.53 74.23 -51.85
CA CYS A 6 -21.28 73.22 -51.11
C CYS A 6 -22.34 72.58 -52.01
N ARG A 7 -22.09 71.34 -52.45
CA ARG A 7 -23.10 70.55 -53.16
C ARG A 7 -24.38 70.48 -52.32
N ARG A 8 -25.48 71.03 -52.84
CA ARG A 8 -26.81 70.92 -52.23
C ARG A 8 -27.13 69.44 -52.07
N LYS A 9 -27.38 68.98 -50.83
CA LYS A 9 -27.82 67.61 -50.58
C LYS A 9 -29.17 67.39 -51.29
N PRO A 10 -29.38 66.24 -51.96
CA PRO A 10 -30.67 65.92 -52.56
C PRO A 10 -31.78 65.96 -51.50
N PRO A 11 -33.01 66.38 -51.87
CA PRO A 11 -34.14 66.41 -50.95
C PRO A 11 -34.38 65.01 -50.37
N SER A 12 -34.50 64.93 -49.05
CA SER A 12 -34.79 63.66 -48.38
C SER A 12 -36.17 63.14 -48.78
N ALA A 13 -36.30 61.82 -48.99
CA ALA A 13 -37.58 61.17 -49.27
C ALA A 13 -38.67 61.56 -48.24
N PRO A 14 -39.93 61.69 -48.67
CA PRO A 14 -41.04 62.05 -47.80
C PRO A 14 -41.20 61.02 -46.67
N ARG A 15 -41.36 61.49 -45.42
CA ARG A 15 -41.56 60.62 -44.26
C ARG A 15 -43.03 60.18 -44.17
N LEU A 16 -43.25 58.93 -43.79
CA LEU A 16 -44.58 58.37 -43.57
C LEU A 16 -45.32 59.07 -42.39
N PRO A 17 -46.66 59.07 -42.38
CA PRO A 17 -47.45 59.56 -41.25
C PRO A 17 -47.35 58.61 -40.05
N CYS A 18 -47.55 59.13 -38.84
CA CYS A 18 -47.60 58.32 -37.61
C CYS A 18 -48.75 57.29 -37.67
N ALA A 19 -48.49 56.06 -37.21
CA ALA A 19 -49.52 55.00 -37.18
C ALA A 19 -50.64 55.21 -36.14
N VAL A 20 -50.50 56.16 -35.20
CA VAL A 20 -51.56 56.49 -34.23
C VAL A 20 -52.68 57.24 -34.93
N ARG A 21 -53.93 56.76 -34.80
CA ARG A 21 -55.11 57.39 -35.40
C ARG A 21 -55.20 58.87 -35.00
N ARG A 22 -55.44 59.75 -35.98
CA ARG A 22 -55.57 61.21 -35.84
C ARG A 22 -54.27 61.96 -35.47
N CYS A 23 -53.12 61.29 -35.43
CA CYS A 23 -51.84 61.98 -35.31
C CYS A 23 -51.39 62.48 -36.69
N THR A 24 -51.24 63.79 -36.85
CA THR A 24 -50.74 64.42 -38.09
C THR A 24 -49.22 64.51 -38.15
N ASN A 25 -48.53 64.13 -37.06
CA ASN A 25 -47.08 64.15 -36.99
C ASN A 25 -46.46 63.05 -37.86
N ARG A 26 -45.29 63.34 -38.40
CA ARG A 26 -44.52 62.39 -39.22
C ARG A 26 -43.74 61.42 -38.35
N VAL A 27 -43.45 60.24 -38.88
CA VAL A 27 -42.67 59.23 -38.17
C VAL A 27 -41.29 59.75 -37.74
N LEU A 28 -40.87 59.30 -36.56
CA LEU A 28 -39.57 59.65 -35.98
C LEU A 28 -38.46 58.97 -36.78
N LYS A 29 -37.54 59.78 -37.29
CA LYS A 29 -36.27 59.31 -37.84
C LYS A 29 -35.31 59.08 -36.68
N CYS A 30 -34.74 57.88 -36.59
CA CYS A 30 -33.72 57.58 -35.59
C CYS A 30 -32.36 58.02 -36.13
N ASP A 31 -31.65 58.89 -35.39
CA ASP A 31 -30.35 59.43 -35.84
C ASP A 31 -29.18 58.46 -35.65
N ALA A 32 -29.40 57.29 -35.05
CA ALA A 32 -28.34 56.30 -34.95
C ALA A 32 -28.11 55.61 -36.30
N LYS A 33 -26.84 55.55 -36.67
CA LYS A 33 -26.36 54.79 -37.82
C LYS A 33 -26.46 53.30 -37.48
N MET A 34 -27.24 52.55 -38.26
CA MET A 34 -27.21 51.10 -38.22
C MET A 34 -25.86 50.60 -38.79
N THR A 35 -25.47 49.39 -38.42
CA THR A 35 -24.33 48.67 -39.03
C THR A 35 -24.46 48.54 -40.54
N THR A 36 -25.70 48.46 -41.05
CA THR A 36 -26.02 48.36 -42.48
C THR A 36 -26.02 49.70 -43.23
N GLY A 37 -25.73 50.82 -42.56
CA GLY A 37 -25.77 52.16 -43.15
C GLY A 37 -27.17 52.68 -43.50
N ARG A 38 -28.22 51.87 -43.27
CA ARG A 38 -29.62 52.30 -43.48
C ARG A 38 -30.08 53.21 -42.34
N THR A 39 -30.94 54.16 -42.69
CA THR A 39 -31.65 54.99 -41.72
C THR A 39 -32.84 54.22 -41.17
N MET A 40 -32.95 54.14 -39.84
CA MET A 40 -34.09 53.51 -39.16
C MET A 40 -35.22 54.53 -38.96
N TYR A 41 -36.44 54.14 -39.31
CA TYR A 41 -37.66 54.90 -39.04
C TYR A 41 -38.53 54.14 -38.03
N SER A 42 -39.08 54.84 -37.05
CA SER A 42 -40.14 54.29 -36.20
C SER A 42 -41.46 54.24 -36.98
N GLN A 43 -42.41 53.41 -36.56
CA GLN A 43 -43.79 53.48 -37.04
C GLN A 43 -44.57 54.67 -36.44
N TYR A 44 -43.99 55.35 -35.46
CA TYR A 44 -44.63 56.41 -34.69
C TYR A 44 -43.83 57.72 -34.71
N CYS A 45 -44.48 58.85 -34.43
CA CYS A 45 -43.83 60.16 -34.27
C CYS A 45 -43.06 60.26 -32.94
N SER A 46 -42.35 61.37 -32.69
CA SER A 46 -41.60 61.61 -31.43
C SER A 46 -42.44 61.43 -30.16
N ASP A 47 -43.74 61.73 -30.25
CA ASP A 47 -44.65 61.78 -29.11
C ASP A 47 -45.33 60.43 -28.85
N HIS A 48 -45.22 59.49 -29.79
CA HIS A 48 -45.82 58.15 -29.69
C HIS A 48 -44.79 57.02 -29.85
N ALA A 49 -43.57 57.31 -30.29
CA ALA A 49 -42.51 56.33 -30.42
C ALA A 49 -41.89 55.98 -29.07
N CYS A 50 -41.87 54.69 -28.74
CA CYS A 50 -41.02 54.17 -27.68
C CYS A 50 -39.54 54.31 -28.09
N ARG A 51 -38.70 54.88 -27.22
CA ARG A 51 -37.26 55.02 -27.50
C ARG A 51 -36.45 53.73 -27.33
N HIS A 52 -37.07 52.61 -26.94
CA HIS A 52 -36.41 51.31 -26.83
C HIS A 52 -36.11 50.72 -28.21
N ARG A 53 -34.96 50.04 -28.34
CA ARG A 53 -34.54 49.36 -29.56
C ARG A 53 -34.49 47.85 -29.35
N VAL A 54 -35.04 47.11 -30.31
CA VAL A 54 -35.03 45.65 -30.35
C VAL A 54 -34.22 45.26 -31.60
N GLY A 55 -32.94 44.94 -31.40
CA GLY A 55 -31.98 44.73 -32.49
C GLY A 55 -31.86 45.95 -33.39
N ASP A 56 -32.06 45.75 -34.69
CA ASP A 56 -32.06 46.77 -35.75
C ASP A 56 -33.45 47.42 -35.95
N SER A 57 -34.32 47.44 -34.94
CA SER A 57 -35.62 48.10 -35.04
C SER A 57 -35.97 48.90 -33.79
N MET A 58 -36.78 49.95 -33.96
CA MET A 58 -37.43 50.61 -32.82
C MET A 58 -38.58 49.73 -32.32
N CYS A 59 -38.85 49.76 -31.02
CA CYS A 59 -40.00 49.07 -30.45
C CYS A 59 -41.30 49.40 -31.22
N PRO A 60 -42.07 48.38 -31.65
CA PRO A 60 -43.29 48.56 -32.45
C PRO A 60 -44.50 48.94 -31.59
N THR A 61 -44.36 49.05 -30.27
CA THR A 61 -45.44 49.44 -29.36
C THR A 61 -45.46 50.97 -29.21
N ALA A 62 -46.61 51.58 -29.45
CA ALA A 62 -46.81 53.00 -29.16
C ALA A 62 -46.72 53.26 -27.65
N LYS A 63 -46.09 54.36 -27.24
CA LYS A 63 -46.19 54.83 -25.85
C LYS A 63 -47.49 55.62 -25.66
N ALA A 64 -47.97 55.68 -24.41
CA ALA A 64 -49.09 56.56 -24.05
C ALA A 64 -48.75 58.03 -24.36
N SER A 65 -49.74 58.81 -24.79
CA SER A 65 -49.57 60.23 -25.03
C SER A 65 -49.16 60.92 -23.72
N GLY A 66 -47.95 61.51 -23.69
CA GLY A 66 -47.40 62.12 -22.49
C GLY A 66 -45.88 62.33 -22.55
N PRO A 67 -45.27 62.85 -21.46
CA PRO A 67 -43.84 63.13 -21.39
C PRO A 67 -42.96 61.87 -21.37
N GLN A 68 -43.55 60.69 -21.14
CA GLN A 68 -42.82 59.43 -21.02
C GLN A 68 -41.97 59.14 -22.26
N ARG A 69 -40.80 58.55 -22.05
CA ARG A 69 -39.86 58.22 -23.14
C ARG A 69 -40.01 56.79 -23.66
N PHE A 70 -40.68 55.92 -22.89
CA PHE A 70 -40.82 54.50 -23.15
C PHE A 70 -42.31 54.09 -23.10
N CYS A 71 -42.66 52.95 -23.69
CA CYS A 71 -44.00 52.38 -23.56
C CYS A 71 -44.11 51.62 -22.23
N GLU A 72 -45.32 51.18 -21.85
CA GLU A 72 -45.58 50.49 -20.57
C GLU A 72 -44.72 49.23 -20.37
N ASP A 73 -44.36 48.52 -21.44
CA ASP A 73 -43.50 47.34 -21.38
C ASP A 73 -42.04 47.68 -21.06
N HIS A 74 -41.62 48.91 -21.37
CA HIS A 74 -40.23 49.37 -21.27
C HIS A 74 -40.01 50.46 -20.21
N SER A 75 -41.06 51.00 -19.60
CA SER A 75 -40.99 52.04 -18.56
C SER A 75 -40.98 51.44 -17.16
N CYS A 76 -40.10 51.89 -16.26
CA CYS A 76 -40.08 51.44 -14.87
C CYS A 76 -41.48 51.37 -14.23
N HIS A 77 -41.79 50.28 -13.51
CA HIS A 77 -43.09 50.11 -12.86
C HIS A 77 -43.33 51.09 -11.70
N VAL A 78 -42.26 51.57 -11.06
CA VAL A 78 -42.34 52.57 -9.98
C VAL A 78 -42.75 53.91 -10.58
N ARG A 79 -43.98 54.38 -10.34
CA ARG A 79 -44.40 55.73 -10.75
C ARG A 79 -43.90 56.78 -9.75
N PRO A 80 -43.41 57.95 -10.19
CA PRO A 80 -43.39 58.49 -11.57
C PRO A 80 -42.04 58.27 -12.31
N CYS A 81 -41.35 57.15 -12.13
CA CYS A 81 -40.05 56.90 -12.77
C CYS A 81 -40.18 56.72 -14.29
N GLU A 82 -39.53 57.59 -15.06
CA GLU A 82 -39.52 57.52 -16.53
C GLU A 82 -38.32 56.76 -17.10
N HIS A 83 -37.53 56.10 -16.25
CA HIS A 83 -36.35 55.36 -16.68
C HIS A 83 -36.72 54.05 -17.40
N LYS A 84 -35.82 53.62 -18.28
CA LYS A 84 -35.95 52.35 -19.02
C LYS A 84 -35.85 51.17 -18.05
N ARG A 85 -36.72 50.17 -18.18
CA ARG A 85 -36.60 48.89 -17.48
C ARG A 85 -35.30 48.16 -17.86
N VAL A 86 -34.68 47.51 -16.88
CA VAL A 86 -33.59 46.56 -17.14
C VAL A 86 -34.19 45.30 -17.81
N PRO A 87 -33.54 44.69 -18.82
CA PRO A 87 -34.02 43.45 -19.40
C PRO A 87 -34.30 42.38 -18.32
N GLY A 88 -35.49 41.78 -18.33
CA GLY A 88 -35.92 40.78 -17.34
C GLY A 88 -36.48 41.33 -16.01
N SER A 89 -36.43 42.65 -15.78
CA SER A 89 -36.99 43.30 -14.59
C SER A 89 -38.17 44.21 -14.93
N ARG A 90 -39.10 44.40 -13.98
CA ARG A 90 -40.16 45.41 -14.07
C ARG A 90 -39.68 46.81 -13.68
N MET A 91 -38.44 46.94 -13.20
CA MET A 91 -37.86 48.16 -12.63
C MET A 91 -36.67 48.66 -13.49
N CYS A 92 -36.30 49.94 -13.35
CA CYS A 92 -35.09 50.49 -13.95
C CYS A 92 -33.85 50.12 -13.13
N ASP A 93 -32.66 50.45 -13.61
CA ASP A 93 -31.39 50.22 -12.93
C ASP A 93 -31.29 50.86 -11.54
N ILE A 94 -31.95 52.01 -11.34
CA ILE A 94 -32.02 52.72 -10.05
C ILE A 94 -32.95 51.99 -9.07
N HIS A 95 -34.04 51.41 -9.57
CA HIS A 95 -35.07 50.78 -8.75
C HIS A 95 -34.96 49.26 -8.65
N THR A 96 -34.08 48.64 -9.44
CA THR A 96 -33.83 47.20 -9.39
C THR A 96 -32.91 46.92 -8.20
N PRO A 97 -33.35 46.19 -7.17
CA PRO A 97 -32.49 45.84 -6.05
C PRO A 97 -31.26 45.08 -6.57
N ARG A 98 -30.08 45.55 -6.16
CA ARG A 98 -28.81 44.89 -6.45
C ARG A 98 -28.44 44.00 -5.28
N CYS A 99 -27.68 42.95 -5.57
CA CYS A 99 -27.15 42.06 -4.54
C CYS A 99 -26.39 42.87 -3.48
N LEU A 100 -26.70 42.64 -2.22
CA LEU A 100 -26.04 43.30 -1.08
C LEU A 100 -24.58 42.88 -0.89
N ILE A 101 -24.11 41.82 -1.58
CA ILE A 101 -22.69 41.45 -1.57
C ILE A 101 -21.89 42.51 -2.33
N PRO A 102 -20.88 43.14 -1.70
CA PRO A 102 -20.01 44.10 -2.37
C PRO A 102 -19.45 43.54 -3.68
N ASP A 103 -19.38 44.41 -4.70
CA ASP A 103 -18.80 44.12 -6.02
C ASP A 103 -19.50 43.04 -6.87
N CYS A 104 -20.55 42.39 -6.39
CA CYS A 104 -21.30 41.42 -7.20
C CYS A 104 -22.03 42.10 -8.36
N GLY A 105 -22.75 43.19 -8.09
CA GLY A 105 -23.54 43.92 -9.08
C GLY A 105 -24.72 43.14 -9.70
N GLY A 106 -24.94 41.89 -9.30
CA GLY A 106 -26.01 41.04 -9.79
C GLY A 106 -27.39 41.60 -9.42
N VAL A 107 -28.35 41.48 -10.35
CA VAL A 107 -29.75 41.85 -10.13
C VAL A 107 -30.40 40.83 -9.19
N CYS A 108 -31.11 41.31 -8.16
CA CYS A 108 -31.91 40.45 -7.30
C CYS A 108 -33.27 40.16 -7.93
N PRO A 109 -33.79 38.92 -7.79
CA PRO A 109 -35.20 38.62 -8.01
C PRO A 109 -36.12 39.52 -7.18
N GLU A 110 -37.36 39.70 -7.61
CA GLU A 110 -38.38 40.46 -6.88
C GLU A 110 -38.56 39.87 -5.46
N GLY A 111 -38.28 40.67 -4.43
CA GLY A 111 -38.37 40.26 -3.02
C GLY A 111 -37.08 39.67 -2.42
N SER A 112 -36.03 39.39 -3.20
CA SER A 112 -34.77 38.83 -2.67
C SER A 112 -33.74 39.93 -2.36
N LEU A 113 -32.96 39.72 -1.29
CA LEU A 113 -31.82 40.57 -0.92
C LEU A 113 -30.54 40.23 -1.71
N TYR A 114 -30.49 39.05 -2.35
CA TYR A 114 -29.30 38.53 -3.03
C TYR A 114 -29.62 38.09 -4.47
N CYS A 115 -28.62 38.15 -5.37
CA CYS A 115 -28.80 37.66 -6.72
C CYS A 115 -28.83 36.12 -6.75
N ALA A 116 -29.22 35.52 -7.87
CA ALA A 116 -29.27 34.05 -8.01
C ALA A 116 -27.94 33.33 -7.74
N ALA A 117 -26.80 34.01 -7.92
CA ALA A 117 -25.48 33.45 -7.58
C ALA A 117 -25.19 33.42 -6.07
N HIS A 118 -25.97 34.16 -5.28
CA HIS A 118 -25.77 34.39 -3.86
C HIS A 118 -26.98 34.02 -3.00
N ASN A 119 -28.08 33.57 -3.61
CA ASN A 119 -29.22 33.01 -2.89
C ASN A 119 -29.15 31.48 -2.87
N CYS A 120 -29.69 30.86 -1.83
CA CYS A 120 -29.85 29.41 -1.78
C CYS A 120 -30.81 28.97 -2.90
N LEU A 121 -30.54 27.80 -3.49
CA LEU A 121 -31.41 27.19 -4.51
C LEU A 121 -32.73 26.66 -3.94
N ASP A 122 -32.82 26.53 -2.62
CA ASP A 122 -34.07 26.19 -1.95
C ASP A 122 -34.99 27.42 -1.93
N ALA A 123 -36.18 27.28 -2.53
CA ALA A 123 -37.13 28.36 -2.75
C ALA A 123 -37.63 29.00 -1.44
N ASP A 124 -37.58 28.26 -0.33
CA ASP A 124 -38.04 28.70 0.98
C ASP A 124 -36.88 29.12 1.91
N CYS A 125 -35.65 29.28 1.37
CA CYS A 125 -34.47 29.60 2.15
C CYS A 125 -33.78 30.90 1.69
N ASP A 126 -33.77 31.91 2.55
CA ASP A 126 -33.03 33.16 2.36
C ASP A 126 -31.54 33.07 2.74
N GLY A 127 -31.01 31.85 2.82
CA GLY A 127 -29.63 31.60 3.24
C GLY A 127 -28.61 32.08 2.21
N LEU A 128 -27.63 32.86 2.66
CA LEU A 128 -26.53 33.36 1.82
C LEU A 128 -25.60 32.21 1.37
N ILE A 129 -25.25 32.18 0.09
CA ILE A 129 -24.28 31.22 -0.48
C ILE A 129 -23.00 31.90 -0.95
N TYR A 130 -21.88 31.18 -0.82
CA TYR A 130 -20.60 31.54 -1.44
C TYR A 130 -20.26 30.48 -2.52
N GLY A 131 -20.88 30.60 -3.70
CA GLY A 131 -20.44 29.90 -4.92
C GLY A 131 -20.87 28.44 -5.12
N SER A 132 -21.91 27.94 -4.45
CA SER A 132 -22.23 26.49 -4.47
C SER A 132 -23.70 26.10 -4.50
N GLY A 133 -24.59 27.04 -4.77
CA GLY A 133 -26.03 26.81 -4.86
C GLY A 133 -26.75 26.54 -3.53
N TRP A 134 -26.06 26.08 -2.48
CA TRP A 134 -26.69 25.70 -1.21
C TRP A 134 -26.06 26.41 -0.01
N CYS A 135 -26.89 26.92 0.90
CA CYS A 135 -26.45 27.61 2.12
C CYS A 135 -25.87 26.62 3.14
N ARG A 136 -25.20 27.13 4.18
CA ARG A 136 -24.59 26.29 5.23
C ARG A 136 -25.61 25.37 5.91
N GLY A 137 -26.85 25.85 6.09
CA GLY A 137 -27.94 25.05 6.67
C GLY A 137 -28.35 23.85 5.80
N HIS A 138 -28.30 24.00 4.48
CA HIS A 138 -28.66 22.94 3.54
C HIS A 138 -27.48 22.08 3.07
N ARG A 139 -26.25 22.52 3.34
CA ARG A 139 -25.04 21.73 3.11
C ARG A 139 -24.81 20.66 4.18
N GLY A 140 -25.33 20.83 5.39
CA GLY A 140 -25.10 19.88 6.49
C GLY A 140 -25.81 18.53 6.28
N CYS A 141 -25.15 17.43 6.67
CA CYS A 141 -25.77 16.11 6.68
C CYS A 141 -26.98 16.05 7.64
N GLU A 142 -28.07 15.38 7.24
CA GLU A 142 -29.29 15.25 8.08
C GLU A 142 -29.13 14.26 9.25
N VAL A 143 -28.02 13.51 9.27
CA VAL A 143 -27.74 12.53 10.33
C VAL A 143 -27.31 13.29 11.58
N THR A 144 -28.06 13.11 12.67
CA THR A 144 -27.84 13.76 13.96
C THR A 144 -26.39 13.59 14.42
N GLY A 145 -25.70 14.70 14.69
CA GLY A 145 -24.29 14.72 15.11
C GLY A 145 -23.25 14.67 13.98
N CYS A 146 -23.66 14.62 12.71
CA CYS A 146 -22.74 14.67 11.58
C CYS A 146 -22.56 16.10 11.06
N GLU A 147 -21.38 16.69 11.27
CA GLU A 147 -21.06 18.05 10.80
C GLU A 147 -20.52 18.09 9.35
N ARG A 148 -20.51 16.95 8.65
CA ARG A 148 -19.95 16.86 7.30
C ARG A 148 -20.90 17.42 6.25
N GLU A 149 -20.34 18.01 5.21
CA GLU A 149 -21.09 18.52 4.08
C GLU A 149 -21.62 17.38 3.18
N ARG A 150 -22.82 17.58 2.63
CA ARG A 150 -23.40 16.72 1.58
C ARG A 150 -22.52 16.77 0.35
N VAL A 151 -22.36 15.63 -0.33
CA VAL A 151 -21.58 15.54 -1.57
C VAL A 151 -22.55 15.33 -2.73
N GLY A 152 -22.58 16.30 -3.65
CA GLY A 152 -23.36 16.21 -4.88
C GLY A 152 -23.31 17.52 -5.65
N ALA A 153 -23.22 17.41 -6.98
CA ALA A 153 -23.49 18.52 -7.89
C ALA A 153 -24.85 18.24 -8.54
N GLY A 154 -25.87 19.04 -8.23
CA GLY A 154 -27.20 18.88 -8.83
C GLY A 154 -28.32 19.59 -8.08
N GLU A 155 -29.51 19.59 -8.71
CA GLU A 155 -30.75 20.21 -8.19
C GLU A 155 -31.30 19.51 -6.94
N LYS A 156 -30.85 18.29 -6.64
CA LYS A 156 -31.28 17.54 -5.45
C LYS A 156 -30.08 16.89 -4.77
N LEU A 157 -29.56 17.55 -3.73
CA LEU A 157 -28.54 16.95 -2.86
C LEU A 157 -29.14 15.77 -2.10
N PRO A 158 -28.44 14.62 -2.00
CA PRO A 158 -28.86 13.56 -1.09
C PRO A 158 -28.90 14.11 0.35
N GLY A 159 -29.90 13.71 1.14
CA GLY A 159 -30.04 14.14 2.55
C GLY A 159 -28.83 13.79 3.43
N THR A 160 -27.95 12.92 2.94
CA THR A 160 -26.82 12.37 3.67
C THR A 160 -25.48 12.72 3.02
N CYS A 161 -24.44 12.91 3.84
CA CYS A 161 -23.07 13.11 3.35
C CYS A 161 -22.46 11.83 2.82
N ALA A 162 -21.29 11.92 2.18
CA ALA A 162 -20.69 10.82 1.44
C ALA A 162 -20.46 9.53 2.25
N ILE A 163 -20.31 9.63 3.58
CA ILE A 163 -20.18 8.49 4.47
C ILE A 163 -21.53 7.84 4.83
N HIS A 164 -22.61 8.58 4.73
CA HIS A 164 -23.96 8.11 5.03
C HIS A 164 -24.73 7.75 3.75
N THR A 165 -24.15 8.00 2.58
CA THR A 165 -24.65 7.50 1.30
C THR A 165 -24.22 6.04 1.12
N PRO A 166 -25.15 5.10 0.93
CA PRO A 166 -24.81 3.71 0.60
C PRO A 166 -23.96 3.64 -0.67
N ARG A 167 -22.83 2.93 -0.60
CA ARG A 167 -21.93 2.67 -1.74
C ARG A 167 -21.93 1.19 -2.06
N ASP A 168 -21.59 0.81 -3.27
CA ASP A 168 -21.31 -0.59 -3.59
C ASP A 168 -20.01 -1.06 -2.92
N CYS A 169 -19.98 -2.30 -2.44
CA CYS A 169 -18.75 -2.92 -1.97
C CYS A 169 -17.71 -2.94 -3.10
N CYS A 170 -16.47 -2.52 -2.84
CA CYS A 170 -15.44 -2.42 -3.87
C CYS A 170 -14.86 -3.77 -4.36
N VAL A 171 -15.48 -4.89 -4.01
CA VAL A 171 -15.05 -6.23 -4.40
C VAL A 171 -15.91 -6.69 -5.56
N ASP A 172 -15.27 -7.06 -6.66
CA ASP A 172 -15.96 -7.47 -7.89
C ASP A 172 -16.95 -8.60 -7.62
N GLY A 173 -18.19 -8.40 -8.08
CA GLY A 173 -19.30 -9.34 -7.88
C GLY A 173 -20.00 -9.28 -6.52
N CYS A 174 -19.62 -8.36 -5.63
CA CYS A 174 -20.32 -8.16 -4.36
C CYS A 174 -21.46 -7.13 -4.48
N GLU A 175 -22.71 -7.60 -4.39
CA GLU A 175 -23.91 -6.74 -4.45
C GLU A 175 -24.25 -6.05 -3.11
N THR A 176 -23.44 -6.24 -2.07
CA THR A 176 -23.72 -5.67 -0.75
C THR A 176 -23.40 -4.18 -0.73
N LYS A 177 -24.37 -3.37 -0.31
CA LYS A 177 -24.16 -1.94 -0.07
C LYS A 177 -23.46 -1.70 1.27
N VAL A 178 -22.53 -0.78 1.30
CA VAL A 178 -21.75 -0.38 2.48
C VAL A 178 -22.10 1.06 2.86
N VAL A 179 -22.21 1.31 4.16
CA VAL A 179 -22.44 2.63 4.73
C VAL A 179 -21.27 2.93 5.65
N GLY A 180 -20.73 4.14 5.58
CA GLY A 180 -19.61 4.61 6.38
C GLY A 180 -18.37 4.93 5.56
N GLU A 181 -17.22 4.91 6.24
CA GLU A 181 -15.90 5.11 5.62
C GLU A 181 -15.27 3.82 5.10
N THR A 182 -15.91 2.68 5.35
CA THR A 182 -15.32 1.40 5.01
C THR A 182 -15.38 1.14 3.50
N ARG A 183 -14.34 0.49 2.99
CA ARG A 183 -14.19 0.20 1.56
C ARG A 183 -14.95 -1.06 1.14
N GLY A 184 -15.12 -2.01 2.05
CA GLY A 184 -15.76 -3.31 1.80
C GLY A 184 -16.96 -3.53 2.72
N CYS A 185 -17.75 -4.56 2.44
CA CYS A 185 -18.81 -4.98 3.34
C CYS A 185 -18.25 -5.84 4.49
N PRO A 186 -19.02 -6.16 5.55
CA PRO A 186 -18.53 -6.97 6.68
C PRO A 186 -17.95 -8.35 6.28
N LYS A 187 -18.36 -8.89 5.12
CA LYS A 187 -17.80 -10.13 4.54
C LYS A 187 -16.42 -9.94 3.89
N HIS A 188 -16.10 -8.73 3.47
CA HIS A 188 -14.86 -8.37 2.78
C HIS A 188 -13.94 -7.47 3.60
N GLU A 189 -14.37 -6.98 4.76
CA GLU A 189 -13.51 -6.25 5.70
C GLU A 189 -12.65 -7.21 6.53
N CYS A 190 -11.40 -6.84 6.76
CA CYS A 190 -10.52 -7.56 7.66
C CYS A 190 -11.14 -7.66 9.07
N ALA A 191 -11.26 -8.86 9.61
CA ALA A 191 -11.85 -9.10 10.94
C ALA A 191 -11.00 -8.57 12.12
N TYR A 192 -9.88 -7.88 11.85
CA TYR A 192 -9.08 -7.23 12.88
C TYR A 192 -9.62 -5.82 13.13
N ALA A 193 -10.07 -5.54 14.35
CA ALA A 193 -10.96 -4.42 14.70
C ALA A 193 -10.49 -3.03 14.23
N THR A 194 -9.20 -2.78 14.13
CA THR A 194 -8.64 -1.47 13.73
C THR A 194 -8.21 -1.41 12.26
N CYS A 195 -8.41 -2.48 11.50
CA CYS A 195 -7.98 -2.56 10.10
C CYS A 195 -9.15 -2.35 9.14
N GLN A 196 -9.03 -1.30 8.32
CA GLN A 196 -10.01 -0.98 7.27
C GLN A 196 -9.67 -1.62 5.91
N ASN A 197 -8.64 -2.47 5.85
CA ASN A 197 -8.25 -3.15 4.61
C ASN A 197 -9.21 -4.30 4.29
N LEU A 198 -9.26 -4.67 3.00
CA LEU A 198 -10.05 -5.80 2.52
C LEU A 198 -9.38 -7.12 2.89
N ARG A 199 -10.20 -8.16 3.12
CA ARG A 199 -9.76 -9.55 3.28
C ARG A 199 -8.97 -9.99 2.06
N ASP A 200 -7.99 -10.87 2.28
CA ASP A 200 -7.20 -11.43 1.21
C ASP A 200 -8.04 -12.43 0.39
N PRO A 201 -8.37 -12.15 -0.88
CA PRO A 201 -9.19 -13.05 -1.69
C PRO A 201 -8.42 -14.32 -2.09
N SER A 202 -7.09 -14.34 -1.96
CA SER A 202 -6.26 -15.48 -2.34
C SER A 202 -6.26 -16.61 -1.31
N LYS A 203 -6.79 -16.37 -0.10
CA LYS A 203 -6.81 -17.34 1.01
C LYS A 203 -8.19 -17.37 1.67
N PRO A 204 -8.64 -18.52 2.20
CA PRO A 204 -9.86 -18.62 3.00
C PRO A 204 -9.63 -18.04 4.42
N SER A 205 -9.18 -16.78 4.50
CA SER A 205 -8.87 -16.06 5.73
C SER A 205 -9.93 -14.98 5.99
N ASN A 206 -10.21 -14.73 7.27
CA ASN A 206 -11.03 -13.59 7.67
C ASN A 206 -10.22 -12.28 7.74
N PHE A 207 -8.94 -12.31 7.40
CA PHE A 207 -8.00 -11.20 7.57
C PHE A 207 -7.47 -10.71 6.21
N CYS A 208 -6.99 -9.46 6.18
CA CYS A 208 -6.31 -8.91 5.02
C CYS A 208 -4.93 -9.57 4.80
N LYS A 209 -4.27 -9.26 3.69
CA LYS A 209 -2.94 -9.78 3.35
C LYS A 209 -1.87 -9.50 4.41
N ASN A 210 -1.95 -8.37 5.11
CA ASN A 210 -0.99 -7.97 6.15
C ASN A 210 -1.25 -8.67 7.49
N HIS A 211 -2.47 -9.15 7.71
CA HIS A 211 -2.88 -9.82 8.94
C HIS A 211 -3.03 -11.33 8.75
N THR A 212 -2.89 -11.85 7.53
CA THR A 212 -2.93 -13.29 7.25
C THR A 212 -1.51 -13.84 7.22
N CYS A 213 -1.27 -14.97 7.89
CA CYS A 213 -0.01 -15.66 7.85
C CYS A 213 0.43 -15.96 6.40
N THR A 214 1.68 -15.66 6.07
CA THR A 214 2.21 -15.85 4.71
C THR A 214 2.47 -17.33 4.39
N HIS A 215 2.70 -18.20 5.39
CA HIS A 215 2.95 -19.63 5.21
C HIS A 215 1.76 -20.34 4.55
N PRO A 216 1.89 -20.93 3.34
CA PRO A 216 0.81 -21.69 2.70
C PRO A 216 0.55 -23.02 3.44
N PRO A 217 -0.71 -23.47 3.62
CA PRO A 217 -1.99 -22.83 3.34
C PRO A 217 -2.61 -22.10 4.56
N CYS A 218 -1.80 -21.61 5.48
CA CYS A 218 -2.26 -21.04 6.76
C CYS A 218 -3.12 -19.79 6.56
N ALA A 219 -4.31 -19.79 7.17
CA ALA A 219 -5.25 -18.67 7.19
C ALA A 219 -5.32 -17.95 8.56
N ASN A 220 -4.40 -18.26 9.47
CA ASN A 220 -4.39 -17.70 10.82
C ASN A 220 -3.88 -16.25 10.84
N LEU A 221 -4.28 -15.52 11.89
CA LEU A 221 -3.81 -14.17 12.20
C LEU A 221 -2.30 -14.14 12.46
N THR A 222 -1.60 -13.12 11.97
CA THR A 222 -0.18 -12.89 12.27
C THR A 222 0.05 -12.65 13.77
N SER A 223 1.25 -12.97 14.27
CA SER A 223 1.56 -12.94 15.72
C SER A 223 1.54 -11.53 16.32
N LEU A 224 1.85 -10.51 15.53
CA LEU A 224 1.80 -9.10 15.93
C LEU A 224 0.99 -8.33 14.88
N PRO A 225 -0.35 -8.36 14.93
CA PRO A 225 -1.20 -7.78 13.89
C PRO A 225 -1.03 -6.26 13.79
N SER A 226 -0.66 -5.58 14.87
CA SER A 226 -0.35 -4.13 14.83
C SER A 226 0.93 -3.80 14.05
N SER A 227 1.79 -4.79 13.78
CA SER A 227 3.06 -4.59 13.08
C SER A 227 2.99 -5.20 11.66
N PRO A 228 3.11 -4.39 10.60
CA PRO A 228 3.12 -4.90 9.23
C PRO A 228 4.35 -5.79 8.93
N ALA A 229 5.35 -5.80 9.82
CA ALA A 229 6.52 -6.66 9.70
C ALA A 229 6.24 -8.12 10.13
N SER A 230 5.18 -8.38 10.90
CA SER A 230 4.83 -9.75 11.31
C SER A 230 4.18 -10.50 10.15
N LYS A 231 4.93 -11.46 9.59
CA LYS A 231 4.50 -12.25 8.42
C LYS A 231 3.94 -13.62 8.77
N PHE A 232 4.08 -14.06 10.01
CA PHE A 232 3.75 -15.42 10.45
C PHE A 232 2.82 -15.38 11.65
N CYS A 233 1.90 -16.35 11.73
CA CYS A 233 1.07 -16.57 12.91
C CYS A 233 1.91 -17.16 14.05
N PRO A 234 1.39 -17.24 15.30
CA PRO A 234 2.15 -17.79 16.43
C PRO A 234 2.68 -19.22 16.19
N SER A 235 1.96 -20.07 15.46
CA SER A 235 2.42 -21.43 15.15
C SER A 235 3.53 -21.48 14.09
N HIS A 236 3.62 -20.45 13.25
CA HIS A 236 4.64 -20.32 12.20
C HIS A 236 5.73 -19.31 12.56
N THR A 237 5.68 -18.71 13.75
CA THR A 237 6.69 -17.77 14.22
C THR A 237 7.78 -18.57 14.94
N CYS A 238 9.04 -18.30 14.59
CA CYS A 238 10.16 -18.91 15.29
C CYS A 238 10.22 -18.39 16.75
N SER A 239 10.16 -19.31 17.71
CA SER A 239 10.18 -19.04 19.16
C SER A 239 11.57 -18.69 19.70
N SER A 240 12.57 -18.56 18.84
CA SER A 240 13.91 -18.14 19.27
C SER A 240 13.88 -16.69 19.74
N SER A 241 13.99 -16.51 21.06
CA SER A 241 14.23 -15.22 21.72
C SER A 241 15.72 -14.89 21.85
N SER A 242 16.61 -15.75 21.35
CA SER A 242 18.05 -15.71 21.68
C SER A 242 18.85 -14.70 20.85
N SER A 243 18.23 -14.00 19.91
CA SER A 243 18.92 -12.91 19.21
C SER A 243 19.17 -11.77 20.21
N PRO A 244 20.43 -11.37 20.45
CA PRO A 244 20.77 -10.27 21.35
C PRO A 244 20.22 -8.92 20.86
N SER A 245 19.85 -8.85 19.58
CA SER A 245 18.96 -7.80 19.07
C SER A 245 17.53 -8.30 19.25
N SER A 246 16.74 -7.62 20.08
CA SER A 246 15.34 -7.91 20.47
C SER A 246 14.31 -8.00 19.33
N THR A 247 14.78 -8.13 18.09
CA THR A 247 13.97 -8.31 16.88
C THR A 247 13.56 -9.77 16.73
N PRO A 248 12.25 -10.07 16.57
CA PRO A 248 11.78 -11.42 16.28
C PRO A 248 12.45 -12.00 15.02
N CYS A 249 12.78 -13.29 15.05
CA CYS A 249 13.35 -13.97 13.89
C CYS A 249 12.37 -13.89 12.69
N PRO A 250 12.80 -13.38 11.52
CA PRO A 250 11.93 -13.16 10.37
C PRO A 250 11.65 -14.45 9.57
N HIS A 251 12.07 -15.60 10.06
CA HIS A 251 11.95 -16.89 9.37
C HIS A 251 10.80 -17.71 9.95
N PRO A 252 10.06 -18.46 9.10
CA PRO A 252 9.00 -19.34 9.57
C PRO A 252 9.59 -20.49 10.40
N SER A 253 8.80 -20.98 11.36
CA SER A 253 9.14 -22.23 12.06
C SER A 253 9.16 -23.42 11.10
N LYS A 254 10.03 -24.40 11.37
CA LYS A 254 10.12 -25.66 10.64
C LYS A 254 8.92 -26.54 11.00
N PRO A 255 8.36 -27.35 10.07
CA PRO A 255 7.31 -28.30 10.39
C PRO A 255 7.71 -29.20 11.58
N GLY A 256 6.84 -29.26 12.60
CA GLY A 256 7.08 -30.04 13.82
C GLY A 256 8.02 -29.40 14.85
N SER A 257 8.56 -28.19 14.60
CA SER A 257 9.39 -27.44 15.55
C SER A 257 8.80 -26.06 15.81
N ALA A 258 9.05 -25.52 17.00
CA ALA A 258 8.78 -24.11 17.31
C ALA A 258 9.86 -23.16 16.75
N HIS A 259 10.93 -23.69 16.16
CA HIS A 259 12.10 -22.94 15.70
C HIS A 259 12.22 -22.99 14.16
N CYS A 260 12.76 -21.94 13.54
CA CYS A 260 13.05 -21.93 12.11
C CYS A 260 14.23 -22.85 11.76
N ALA A 261 14.47 -23.12 10.48
CA ALA A 261 15.59 -23.98 10.03
C ALA A 261 16.97 -23.56 10.57
N LEU A 262 17.18 -22.26 10.80
CA LEU A 262 18.40 -21.72 11.39
C LEU A 262 18.48 -22.01 12.90
N HIS A 263 17.37 -21.95 13.62
CA HIS A 263 17.36 -22.13 15.08
C HIS A 263 17.01 -23.55 15.53
N SER A 264 16.49 -24.40 14.64
CA SER A 264 16.19 -25.81 14.89
C SER A 264 17.43 -26.68 14.70
N CYS A 265 17.53 -27.76 15.46
CA CYS A 265 18.53 -28.81 15.21
C CYS A 265 18.52 -29.26 13.74
N VAL A 266 19.72 -29.41 13.15
CA VAL A 266 19.88 -29.90 11.77
C VAL A 266 19.36 -31.32 11.59
N ARG A 267 19.34 -32.15 12.64
CA ARG A 267 18.82 -33.52 12.56
C ARG A 267 17.35 -33.51 12.13
N GLU A 268 17.02 -34.38 11.17
CA GLU A 268 15.66 -34.52 10.66
C GLU A 268 14.68 -34.84 11.80
N SER A 269 13.50 -34.22 11.74
CA SER A 269 12.41 -34.41 12.71
C SER A 269 12.71 -34.02 14.17
N CYS A 270 13.89 -33.48 14.50
CA CYS A 270 14.18 -33.00 15.84
C CYS A 270 13.51 -31.64 16.06
N PRO A 271 12.61 -31.50 17.06
CA PRO A 271 11.93 -30.24 17.33
C PRO A 271 12.79 -29.25 18.12
N SER A 272 13.86 -29.74 18.76
CA SER A 272 14.67 -29.00 19.73
C SER A 272 15.50 -27.88 19.09
N PRO A 273 15.70 -26.76 19.80
CA PRO A 273 16.56 -25.69 19.35
C PRO A 273 18.03 -26.11 19.35
N ARG A 274 18.84 -25.41 18.56
CA ARG A 274 20.31 -25.51 18.62
C ARG A 274 20.84 -24.99 19.96
N THR A 275 22.02 -25.45 20.34
CA THR A 275 22.70 -25.03 21.57
C THR A 275 23.25 -23.60 21.53
N GLY A 276 23.48 -23.06 20.33
CA GLY A 276 24.01 -21.70 20.12
C GLY A 276 23.37 -21.00 18.92
N ASP A 277 23.65 -19.69 18.79
CA ASP A 277 23.22 -18.89 17.64
C ASP A 277 24.14 -19.20 16.44
N PRO A 278 23.63 -19.72 15.32
CA PRO A 278 24.45 -20.05 14.14
C PRO A 278 25.20 -18.85 13.54
N LEU A 279 24.75 -17.63 13.82
CA LEU A 279 25.42 -16.41 13.34
C LEU A 279 26.65 -16.05 14.19
N LEU A 280 26.65 -16.42 15.47
CA LEU A 280 27.77 -16.20 16.40
C LEU A 280 28.69 -17.43 16.46
N GLU A 281 28.10 -18.63 16.41
CA GLU A 281 28.76 -19.93 16.49
C GLU A 281 28.30 -20.81 15.32
N PRO A 282 28.88 -20.68 14.11
CA PRO A 282 28.49 -21.45 12.92
C PRO A 282 28.57 -22.99 13.08
N GLU A 283 29.35 -23.43 14.07
CA GLU A 283 29.56 -24.84 14.40
C GLU A 283 28.44 -25.42 15.28
N ALA A 284 27.65 -24.58 15.98
CA ALA A 284 26.55 -24.99 16.85
C ALA A 284 25.30 -25.40 16.04
N GLN A 285 25.41 -26.50 15.28
CA GLN A 285 24.37 -26.96 14.34
C GLN A 285 23.36 -27.93 14.96
N TYR A 286 23.66 -28.45 16.16
CA TYR A 286 22.88 -29.49 16.81
C TYR A 286 22.26 -28.99 18.11
N CYS A 287 21.23 -29.68 18.60
CA CYS A 287 20.69 -29.45 19.93
C CYS A 287 21.51 -30.20 20.98
N ALA A 288 21.31 -29.92 22.26
CA ALA A 288 22.10 -30.54 23.34
C ALA A 288 22.09 -32.08 23.34
N SER A 289 21.02 -32.71 22.83
CA SER A 289 20.92 -34.17 22.71
C SER A 289 21.56 -34.76 21.44
N HIS A 290 21.89 -33.92 20.46
CA HIS A 290 22.49 -34.34 19.18
C HIS A 290 23.88 -33.75 18.96
N GLU A 291 24.37 -32.97 19.90
CA GLU A 291 25.72 -32.45 19.95
C GLU A 291 26.58 -33.32 20.86
N CYS A 292 27.87 -33.42 20.57
CA CYS A 292 28.82 -34.09 21.42
C CYS A 292 28.86 -33.46 22.82
N ALA A 293 28.67 -34.26 23.86
CA ALA A 293 28.71 -33.82 25.26
C ALA A 293 30.12 -33.44 25.74
N SER A 294 31.17 -33.81 24.99
CA SER A 294 32.55 -33.40 25.31
C SER A 294 32.70 -31.87 25.22
N PRO A 295 33.20 -31.20 26.27
CA PRO A 295 33.32 -29.75 26.31
C PRO A 295 34.05 -29.15 25.10
N GLY A 296 33.45 -28.16 24.45
CA GLY A 296 34.02 -27.49 23.28
C GLY A 296 33.94 -28.29 21.97
N CYS A 297 33.38 -29.50 21.97
CA CYS A 297 33.16 -30.27 20.75
C CYS A 297 31.76 -30.04 20.19
N ARG A 298 31.66 -29.41 19.02
CA ARG A 298 30.38 -29.12 18.34
C ARG A 298 29.95 -30.18 17.30
N LEU A 299 30.65 -31.33 17.25
CA LEU A 299 30.36 -32.41 16.31
C LEU A 299 29.05 -33.15 16.66
N PRO A 300 28.39 -33.81 15.70
CA PRO A 300 27.20 -34.59 16.00
C PRO A 300 27.49 -35.74 16.97
N ALA A 301 26.62 -35.93 17.96
CA ALA A 301 26.60 -37.14 18.78
C ALA A 301 26.28 -38.36 17.90
N SER A 302 26.95 -39.49 18.17
CA SER A 302 26.77 -40.73 17.40
C SER A 302 25.32 -41.20 17.44
N SER A 303 24.68 -41.18 18.61
CA SER A 303 23.27 -41.52 18.77
C SER A 303 22.68 -40.85 20.00
N SER A 304 21.37 -40.99 20.23
CA SER A 304 20.73 -40.54 21.47
C SER A 304 21.20 -41.30 22.71
N LEU A 305 21.78 -42.50 22.54
CA LEU A 305 22.30 -43.33 23.63
C LEU A 305 23.79 -43.09 23.88
N VAL A 306 24.51 -42.57 22.88
CA VAL A 306 25.95 -42.29 22.93
C VAL A 306 26.13 -40.80 22.69
N PRO A 307 26.20 -39.97 23.76
CA PRO A 307 26.20 -38.51 23.64
C PRO A 307 27.53 -37.96 23.12
N PHE A 308 28.46 -38.82 22.69
CA PHE A 308 29.78 -38.44 22.19
C PHE A 308 29.86 -38.61 20.67
N CYS A 309 30.68 -37.80 20.01
CA CYS A 309 30.85 -37.90 18.56
C CYS A 309 31.72 -39.10 18.18
N GLU A 310 31.27 -39.87 17.17
CA GLU A 310 31.97 -41.08 16.70
C GLU A 310 33.39 -40.79 16.19
N ALA A 311 33.57 -39.61 15.58
CA ALA A 311 34.84 -39.21 15.00
C ALA A 311 35.97 -39.02 16.04
N ARG A 312 35.65 -38.63 17.29
CA ARG A 312 36.68 -38.23 18.26
C ARG A 312 36.45 -38.77 19.67
N HIS A 313 35.23 -38.64 20.19
CA HIS A 313 34.98 -38.80 21.63
C HIS A 313 34.23 -40.08 22.00
N ALA A 314 33.55 -40.75 21.06
CA ALA A 314 32.93 -42.04 21.37
C ALA A 314 34.01 -43.14 21.46
N CYS A 315 33.90 -44.02 22.47
CA CYS A 315 34.69 -45.26 22.43
C CYS A 315 34.23 -46.12 21.24
N PRO A 316 35.16 -46.72 20.46
CA PRO A 316 34.83 -47.55 19.30
C PRO A 316 34.19 -48.92 19.64
N VAL A 317 34.13 -49.30 20.92
CA VAL A 317 33.49 -50.56 21.35
C VAL A 317 31.98 -50.42 21.22
N ALA A 318 31.38 -51.31 20.42
CA ALA A 318 29.94 -51.31 20.14
C ALA A 318 29.11 -51.35 21.44
N GLY A 319 28.17 -50.41 21.58
CA GLY A 319 27.31 -50.28 22.76
C GLY A 319 27.92 -49.53 23.94
N CYS A 320 29.19 -49.10 23.86
CA CYS A 320 29.80 -48.28 24.90
C CYS A 320 29.33 -46.83 24.84
N GLY A 321 28.67 -46.35 25.89
CA GLY A 321 28.23 -44.96 26.01
C GLY A 321 29.28 -44.00 26.58
N CYS A 322 30.52 -44.45 26.84
CA CYS A 322 31.54 -43.68 27.54
C CYS A 322 32.41 -42.83 26.60
N GLU A 323 32.95 -41.73 27.16
CA GLU A 323 33.95 -40.89 26.49
C GLU A 323 35.28 -41.63 26.34
N ARG A 324 35.92 -41.48 25.18
CA ARG A 324 37.28 -41.95 24.89
C ARG A 324 38.29 -41.14 25.71
N GLY A 325 39.25 -41.81 26.34
CA GLY A 325 40.35 -41.12 27.02
C GLY A 325 41.13 -40.22 26.05
N VAL A 326 41.61 -39.07 26.54
CA VAL A 326 42.39 -38.13 25.73
C VAL A 326 43.67 -38.83 25.24
N GLY A 327 43.77 -39.06 23.92
CA GLY A 327 44.90 -39.78 23.31
C GLY A 327 44.81 -41.31 23.39
N GLU A 328 43.74 -41.86 23.95
CA GLU A 328 43.54 -43.31 24.08
C GLU A 328 42.70 -43.87 22.93
N ARG A 329 42.74 -45.20 22.74
CA ARG A 329 41.94 -45.88 21.72
C ARG A 329 40.51 -46.17 22.16
N CYS A 330 40.20 -46.15 23.46
CA CYS A 330 38.86 -46.31 24.00
C CYS A 330 38.72 -45.58 25.35
N CYS A 331 37.60 -45.78 26.06
CA CYS A 331 37.35 -45.25 27.39
C CYS A 331 38.17 -45.99 28.46
N GLY A 332 38.38 -45.35 29.61
CA GLY A 332 39.18 -45.88 30.72
C GLY A 332 38.74 -47.28 31.16
N GLY A 333 37.43 -47.56 31.24
CA GLY A 333 36.94 -48.89 31.65
C GLY A 333 37.31 -50.02 30.69
N HIS A 334 37.34 -49.78 29.38
CA HIS A 334 37.81 -50.78 28.42
C HIS A 334 39.33 -50.86 28.35
N MET A 335 40.04 -49.77 28.62
CA MET A 335 41.50 -49.78 28.75
C MET A 335 41.92 -50.62 29.96
N GLU A 336 41.24 -50.48 31.10
CA GLU A 336 41.45 -51.33 32.29
C GLU A 336 41.18 -52.80 31.97
N TRP A 337 40.06 -53.11 31.30
CA TRP A 337 39.75 -54.47 30.87
C TRP A 337 40.79 -55.06 29.91
N LEU A 338 41.29 -54.28 28.94
CA LEU A 338 42.37 -54.71 28.04
C LEU A 338 43.69 -54.94 28.79
N VAL A 339 44.04 -54.07 29.74
CA VAL A 339 45.22 -54.25 30.60
C VAL A 339 45.10 -55.53 31.43
N ASP A 340 43.92 -55.83 31.96
CA ASP A 340 43.68 -57.07 32.72
C ASP A 340 43.79 -58.32 31.86
N ILE A 341 43.32 -58.29 30.61
CA ILE A 341 43.52 -59.41 29.66
C ILE A 341 45.01 -59.61 29.38
N LEU A 342 45.73 -58.53 29.05
CA LEU A 342 47.16 -58.60 28.76
C LEU A 342 47.96 -59.14 29.95
N LYS A 343 47.64 -58.70 31.19
CA LYS A 343 48.27 -59.23 32.41
C LYS A 343 48.03 -60.73 32.63
N ARG A 344 46.83 -61.24 32.28
CA ARG A 344 46.54 -62.68 32.35
C ARG A 344 47.32 -63.47 31.30
N GLU A 345 47.51 -62.90 30.12
CA GLU A 345 48.28 -63.53 29.04
C GLU A 345 49.80 -63.49 29.28
N THR A 346 50.33 -62.47 29.95
CA THR A 346 51.77 -62.34 30.25
C THR A 346 52.25 -63.13 31.46
N GLY A 347 51.35 -63.81 32.19
CA GLY A 347 51.74 -64.82 33.18
C GLY A 347 52.40 -64.28 34.46
N GLU A 348 52.17 -63.03 34.85
CA GLU A 348 52.63 -62.48 36.14
C GLU A 348 51.74 -62.93 37.32
N GLY A 349 51.28 -64.19 37.29
CA GLY A 349 50.72 -64.90 38.42
C GLY A 349 51.83 -65.65 39.16
N ALA A 350 52.42 -64.99 40.15
CA ALA A 350 53.50 -65.53 40.97
C ALA A 350 53.09 -66.80 41.77
N GLY A 351 53.98 -67.80 41.76
CA GLY A 351 54.11 -68.82 42.82
C GLY A 351 54.35 -70.26 42.32
N ARG A 352 55.62 -70.64 42.07
CA ARG A 352 56.43 -71.66 42.82
C ARG A 352 55.85 -73.08 42.80
N ASP A 353 56.49 -74.10 42.23
CA ASP A 353 57.88 -74.58 42.33
C ASP A 353 58.36 -75.05 40.95
N GLY A 354 59.62 -75.03 40.50
CA GLY A 354 60.87 -75.30 41.17
C GLY A 354 61.71 -76.15 40.20
N ARG A 355 62.86 -75.60 39.80
CA ARG A 355 64.08 -76.31 39.35
C ARG A 355 64.13 -76.84 37.90
N GLY A 356 64.92 -76.11 37.08
CA GLY A 356 65.86 -76.71 36.14
C GLY A 356 65.49 -76.63 34.66
N GLY A 357 66.40 -76.08 33.85
CA GLY A 357 66.44 -76.36 32.42
C GLY A 357 66.41 -75.12 31.56
N GLU A 358 67.58 -74.78 31.03
CA GLU A 358 67.81 -73.85 29.93
C GLU A 358 66.82 -74.10 28.78
N SER A 359 66.10 -73.06 28.35
CA SER A 359 65.58 -72.98 26.99
C SER A 359 65.16 -71.54 26.69
N MET A 360 66.05 -70.82 26.01
CA MET A 360 65.78 -69.57 25.31
C MET A 360 64.97 -69.88 24.03
N GLY A 361 63.83 -70.57 24.20
CA GLY A 361 62.95 -70.98 23.12
C GLY A 361 61.87 -69.95 22.88
N ARG A 362 62.13 -69.03 21.94
CA ARG A 362 61.16 -68.49 20.96
C ARG A 362 59.68 -68.87 21.20
N TRP A 363 58.98 -68.14 22.07
CA TRP A 363 57.53 -68.23 22.22
C TRP A 363 56.84 -67.27 21.23
N SER A 364 56.98 -67.56 19.94
CA SER A 364 56.03 -67.06 18.93
C SER A 364 54.85 -68.02 18.92
N GLY A 365 53.84 -67.75 19.75
CA GLY A 365 52.69 -68.64 19.93
C GLY A 365 51.62 -68.50 18.83
N PRO A 366 50.69 -69.47 18.73
CA PRO A 366 49.57 -69.45 17.76
C PRO A 366 48.68 -68.21 17.86
N VAL A 367 48.60 -67.60 19.04
CA VAL A 367 47.79 -66.39 19.28
C VAL A 367 48.45 -65.16 18.63
N GLN A 368 49.78 -65.04 18.67
CA GLN A 368 50.49 -63.96 17.99
C GLN A 368 50.40 -64.10 16.47
N GLU A 369 50.42 -65.33 15.96
CA GLU A 369 50.21 -65.60 14.53
C GLU A 369 48.76 -65.31 14.10
N MET A 370 47.76 -65.65 14.93
CA MET A 370 46.36 -65.29 14.68
C MET A 370 46.13 -63.77 14.72
N LEU A 371 46.72 -63.07 15.69
CA LEU A 371 46.61 -61.62 15.80
C LEU A 371 47.32 -60.95 14.61
N GLY A 372 48.48 -61.45 14.20
CA GLY A 372 49.20 -61.02 13.00
C GLY A 372 48.35 -61.17 11.74
N ARG A 373 47.75 -62.35 11.52
CA ARG A 373 46.83 -62.57 10.38
C ARG A 373 45.64 -61.64 10.41
N ARG A 374 45.05 -61.40 11.58
CA ARG A 374 43.88 -60.52 11.70
C ARG A 374 44.21 -59.05 11.44
N ILE A 375 45.40 -58.61 11.84
CA ILE A 375 45.91 -57.27 11.53
C ILE A 375 46.18 -57.15 10.03
N GLU A 376 46.83 -58.13 9.40
CA GLU A 376 47.04 -58.14 7.95
C GLU A 376 45.72 -58.16 7.15
N GLU A 377 44.72 -58.92 7.59
CA GLU A 377 43.42 -59.00 6.95
C GLU A 377 42.65 -57.67 7.03
N GLU A 378 42.77 -56.97 8.16
CA GLU A 378 42.13 -55.67 8.34
C GLU A 378 42.88 -54.54 7.62
N ASP A 379 44.21 -54.60 7.53
CA ASP A 379 45.02 -53.72 6.66
C ASP A 379 44.65 -53.92 5.19
N GLN A 380 44.49 -55.16 4.72
CA GLN A 380 44.03 -55.45 3.36
C GLN A 380 42.62 -54.91 3.11
N ARG A 381 41.71 -54.98 4.09
CA ARG A 381 40.36 -54.43 3.97
C ARG A 381 40.36 -52.91 3.87
N LEU A 382 41.19 -52.23 4.68
CA LEU A 382 41.36 -50.78 4.61
C LEU A 382 42.01 -50.34 3.29
N GLU A 383 43.01 -51.06 2.80
CA GLU A 383 43.65 -50.75 1.51
C GLU A 383 42.67 -50.96 0.34
N ALA A 384 41.82 -52.00 0.39
CA ALA A 384 40.75 -52.21 -0.59
C ALA A 384 39.72 -51.07 -0.57
N PHE A 385 39.35 -50.58 0.62
CA PHE A 385 38.44 -49.43 0.76
C PHE A 385 39.06 -48.15 0.19
N ALA A 386 40.35 -47.91 0.46
CA ALA A 386 41.08 -46.77 -0.11
C ALA A 386 41.18 -46.83 -1.64
N ARG A 387 41.33 -48.02 -2.23
CA ARG A 387 41.27 -48.20 -3.69
C ARG A 387 39.89 -47.89 -4.28
N LEU A 388 38.81 -48.25 -3.59
CA LEU A 388 37.45 -47.91 -4.01
C LEU A 388 37.18 -46.41 -3.93
N GLY A 389 37.66 -45.73 -2.89
CA GLY A 389 37.59 -44.26 -2.76
C GLY A 389 38.26 -43.54 -3.94
N ARG A 390 39.49 -43.94 -4.30
CA ARG A 390 40.21 -43.39 -5.46
C ARG A 390 39.51 -43.65 -6.79
N LYS A 391 38.78 -44.76 -6.92
CA LYS A 391 37.99 -45.09 -8.13
C LYS A 391 36.76 -44.17 -8.29
N TRP A 392 36.17 -43.72 -7.19
CA TRP A 392 35.05 -42.77 -7.18
C TRP A 392 35.47 -41.33 -7.54
N GLU A 393 36.63 -40.87 -7.06
CA GLU A 393 37.14 -39.54 -7.41
C GLU A 393 37.52 -39.44 -8.90
N ASN A 394 38.06 -40.52 -9.47
CA ASN A 394 38.42 -40.56 -10.89
C ASN A 394 37.21 -40.69 -11.84
N SER A 395 36.09 -41.26 -11.39
CA SER A 395 34.85 -41.34 -12.19
C SER A 395 34.00 -40.06 -12.11
N GLY A 396 34.12 -39.27 -11.04
CA GLY A 396 33.43 -37.98 -10.90
C GLY A 396 33.98 -36.85 -11.79
N SER A 397 35.23 -36.95 -12.24
CA SER A 397 35.93 -35.85 -12.93
C SER A 397 35.75 -35.82 -14.47
N LYS A 398 35.09 -36.82 -15.08
CA LYS A 398 34.87 -36.87 -16.56
C LYS A 398 33.47 -36.47 -17.03
N GLY A 399 32.57 -36.05 -16.14
CA GLY A 399 31.13 -35.88 -16.45
C GLY A 399 30.61 -34.46 -16.68
N ARG A 400 31.40 -33.39 -16.51
CA ARG A 400 30.91 -32.00 -16.62
C ARG A 400 31.63 -31.21 -17.70
N GLY A 401 31.32 -31.51 -18.95
CA GLY A 401 31.83 -30.76 -20.09
C GLY A 401 31.02 -30.98 -21.35
N ARG A 402 29.87 -30.30 -21.45
CA ARG A 402 29.24 -29.73 -22.67
C ARG A 402 27.75 -29.49 -22.45
N GLY A 403 27.42 -28.30 -21.94
CA GLY A 403 26.07 -27.75 -21.98
C GLY A 403 26.11 -26.38 -22.65
N ARG A 404 25.84 -26.36 -23.97
CA ARG A 404 25.68 -25.14 -24.76
C ARG A 404 24.47 -24.35 -24.24
N GLY A 405 24.67 -23.10 -23.86
CA GLY A 405 23.60 -22.16 -23.49
C GLY A 405 23.79 -20.84 -24.22
N ARG A 406 22.85 -20.54 -25.12
CA ARG A 406 22.79 -19.36 -25.99
C ARG A 406 22.89 -18.04 -25.22
N GLY A 407 23.73 -17.14 -25.70
CA GLY A 407 23.75 -15.74 -25.30
C GLY A 407 22.49 -15.00 -25.76
N VAL A 408 21.80 -14.36 -24.82
CA VAL A 408 20.77 -13.35 -25.06
C VAL A 408 21.29 -12.03 -24.47
N ARG A 409 21.34 -11.04 -25.36
CA ARG A 409 21.52 -9.58 -25.17
C ARG A 409 21.77 -9.07 -23.75
N GLY A 410 23.00 -8.61 -23.52
CA GLY A 410 23.30 -7.58 -22.53
C GLY A 410 22.77 -6.23 -23.02
N MET A 411 21.85 -5.66 -22.24
CA MET A 411 21.51 -4.24 -22.29
C MET A 411 22.54 -3.45 -21.47
N ARG A 412 22.72 -2.22 -21.91
CA ARG A 412 23.85 -1.33 -21.71
C ARG A 412 23.85 -0.69 -20.32
N GLU A 413 25.06 -0.55 -19.78
CA GLU A 413 25.41 0.27 -18.63
C GLU A 413 25.10 1.76 -18.89
N GLY A 414 24.65 2.44 -17.84
CA GLY A 414 24.54 3.89 -17.71
C GLY A 414 24.38 4.17 -16.21
N SER A 415 25.51 4.25 -15.49
CA SER A 415 26.17 5.49 -15.09
C SER A 415 25.47 6.18 -13.93
N VAL A 416 26.09 5.96 -12.76
CA VAL A 416 26.28 6.87 -11.62
C VAL A 416 25.94 8.33 -11.91
N ASP A 417 25.09 8.92 -11.09
CA ASP A 417 25.34 10.27 -10.57
C ASP A 417 24.77 10.42 -9.16
N SER A 418 25.58 10.99 -8.28
CA SER A 418 25.36 11.15 -6.86
C SER A 418 24.92 12.59 -6.59
N GLY A 419 23.66 12.80 -6.25
CA GLY A 419 23.12 14.10 -5.85
C GLY A 419 22.91 14.17 -4.34
N ILE A 420 23.93 14.62 -3.61
CA ILE A 420 23.82 15.11 -2.24
C ILE A 420 23.13 16.48 -2.30
N GLY A 421 21.98 16.60 -1.64
CA GLY A 421 21.25 17.86 -1.48
C GLY A 421 20.66 17.94 -0.08
N SER A 422 21.44 18.48 0.84
CA SER A 422 21.00 18.93 2.15
C SER A 422 20.31 20.28 2.00
N GLU A 423 19.06 20.41 2.43
CA GLU A 423 18.44 21.70 2.73
C GLU A 423 17.67 21.63 4.05
N ASP A 424 18.28 22.25 5.06
CA ASP A 424 17.67 22.81 6.25
C ASP A 424 16.51 23.75 5.88
N SER A 425 15.40 23.69 6.62
CA SER A 425 14.58 24.88 6.97
C SER A 425 13.41 24.55 7.91
N GLY A 426 13.56 24.95 9.17
CA GLY A 426 12.61 25.86 9.83
C GLY A 426 11.28 25.31 10.36
N ALA A 427 11.31 24.64 11.51
CA ALA A 427 10.14 24.52 12.38
C ALA A 427 9.93 25.82 13.18
N ARG A 428 8.88 26.58 12.84
CA ARG A 428 8.34 27.68 13.67
C ARG A 428 7.27 27.09 14.59
N THR A 429 7.58 27.01 15.88
CA THR A 429 6.61 26.81 16.95
C THR A 429 5.84 28.11 17.21
N PHE A 430 4.52 28.07 17.04
CA PHE A 430 3.60 29.02 17.65
C PHE A 430 3.13 28.44 18.98
N VAL A 431 3.38 29.20 20.05
CA VAL A 431 2.74 29.00 21.36
C VAL A 431 1.43 29.78 21.32
N TYR A 432 0.33 29.11 21.66
CA TYR A 432 -0.89 29.72 22.19
C TYR A 432 -1.11 29.17 23.59
#